data_AF-A0A9E1MX09-F1
#
_entry.id   AF-A0A9E1MX09-F1
#
_cell.length_a   1.000
_cell.length_b   1.000
_cell.length_c   1.000
_cell.angle_alpha   90.00
_cell.angle_beta   90.00
_cell.angle_gamma   90.00
#
_symmetry.space_group_name_H-M   'P 1'
#
loop_
_entity.id
_entity.type
_entity.pdbx_description
1 polymer ?
#
loop_
_entity_poly.entity_id
_entity_poly.type
_entity_poly.pdbx_seq_one_letter_code
_entity_poly.pdbx_strand_id
1 'polypeptide(L)'
;LYRFHQLRPTGLPAQPFFELLHKKWGALARRVLEDCQNAFPPAERVLCEPLSQIYSEATRRQVASCIPDGPLVFCHNDTYHGNIMRQSDGAIRLLDFEFSCLNHPAFDFANLFAETVMIHGLADPPHFRIDKPRFGDSEISVLVDAYLDQATFRGRRATEADSKHRFPVLESRPTEPGGPGVNNEFDDPEDREAELCKLVSDTRKMLLLSDYMYAMAALPLALEPVQKIRFIPYASQRFARFKSGYQEYASSHQPLLACWHR
;
A
#
# COMPACT_ATOMS: atom_id res chain seq x y z
N LEU A 1 -11.42 -4.49 5.19
CA LEU A 1 -10.51 -5.17 4.23
C LEU A 1 -10.79 -6.66 4.09
N TYR A 2 -10.94 -7.45 5.17
CA TYR A 2 -11.10 -8.93 5.08
C TYR A 2 -12.11 -9.39 4.01
N ARG A 3 -13.39 -8.98 4.11
CA ARG A 3 -14.42 -9.34 3.12
C ARG A 3 -14.07 -8.88 1.69
N PHE A 4 -13.39 -7.75 1.57
CA PHE A 4 -12.99 -7.18 0.28
C PHE A 4 -11.92 -8.05 -0.40
N HIS A 5 -10.90 -8.50 0.36
CA HIS A 5 -9.87 -9.42 -0.13
C HIS A 5 -10.41 -10.81 -0.57
N GLN A 6 -11.62 -11.17 -0.12
CA GLN A 6 -12.31 -12.41 -0.54
C GLN A 6 -13.06 -12.26 -1.87
N LEU A 7 -13.20 -11.05 -2.40
CA LEU A 7 -13.85 -10.84 -3.69
C LEU A 7 -13.03 -11.47 -4.83
N ARG A 8 -13.73 -11.98 -5.84
CA ARG A 8 -13.14 -12.53 -7.07
C ARG A 8 -13.79 -11.89 -8.30
N PRO A 9 -13.53 -10.59 -8.57
CA PRO A 9 -14.02 -9.95 -9.78
C PRO A 9 -13.54 -10.69 -11.03
N THR A 10 -14.43 -10.86 -12.01
CA THR A 10 -14.11 -11.45 -13.30
C THR A 10 -13.34 -10.45 -14.17
N GLY A 11 -12.38 -10.93 -14.97
CA GLY A 11 -11.65 -10.09 -15.92
C GLY A 11 -10.52 -9.25 -15.32
N LEU A 12 -10.06 -9.60 -14.11
CA LEU A 12 -8.85 -8.99 -13.55
C LEU A 12 -7.62 -9.33 -14.42
N PRO A 13 -6.67 -8.39 -14.59
CA PRO A 13 -5.40 -8.70 -15.21
C PRO A 13 -4.65 -9.78 -14.42
N ALA A 14 -3.94 -10.67 -15.12
CA ALA A 14 -3.13 -11.70 -14.49
C ALA A 14 -1.85 -11.16 -13.83
N GLN A 15 -1.42 -9.96 -14.21
CA GLN A 15 -0.20 -9.33 -13.71
C GLN A 15 -0.45 -8.70 -12.32
N PRO A 16 0.52 -8.79 -11.39
CA PRO A 16 0.42 -8.17 -10.07
C PRO A 16 0.47 -6.65 -10.16
N PHE A 17 0.00 -6.00 -9.09
CA PHE A 17 -0.13 -4.55 -8.99
C PHE A 17 1.09 -3.75 -9.48
N PHE A 18 2.29 -4.03 -8.97
CA PHE A 18 3.47 -3.24 -9.32
C PHE A 18 3.89 -3.38 -10.78
N GLU A 19 3.63 -4.52 -11.43
CA GLU A 19 3.82 -4.66 -12.88
C GLU A 19 2.85 -3.78 -13.66
N LEU A 20 1.57 -3.77 -13.27
CA LEU A 20 0.54 -2.94 -13.89
C LEU A 20 0.80 -1.45 -13.66
N LEU A 21 1.22 -1.09 -12.44
CA LEU A 21 1.61 0.26 -12.06
C LEU A 21 2.72 0.77 -12.99
N HIS A 22 3.78 -0.02 -13.19
CA HIS A 22 4.84 0.30 -14.13
C HIS A 22 4.38 0.41 -15.58
N LYS A 23 3.55 -0.53 -16.03
CA LYS A 23 3.08 -0.57 -17.41
C LYS A 23 2.25 0.67 -17.77
N LYS A 24 1.36 1.10 -16.88
CA LYS A 24 0.47 2.24 -17.11
C LYS A 24 1.11 3.56 -16.68
N TRP A 25 1.54 3.68 -15.43
CA TRP A 25 2.07 4.94 -14.90
C TRP A 25 3.53 5.18 -15.22
N GLY A 26 4.34 4.15 -15.49
CA GLY A 26 5.75 4.34 -15.87
C GLY A 26 5.93 5.11 -17.18
N ALA A 27 5.06 4.87 -18.17
CA ALA A 27 5.07 5.63 -19.43
C ALA A 27 4.67 7.10 -19.21
N LEU A 28 3.66 7.35 -18.38
CA LEU A 28 3.24 8.71 -18.01
C LEU A 28 4.32 9.43 -17.21
N ALA A 29 4.94 8.75 -16.24
CA ALA A 29 6.04 9.25 -15.45
C ALA A 29 7.21 9.70 -16.32
N ARG A 30 7.59 8.88 -17.32
CA ARG A 30 8.64 9.24 -18.29
C ARG A 30 8.29 10.51 -19.05
N ARG A 31 7.09 10.59 -19.62
CA ARG A 31 6.63 11.77 -20.34
C ARG A 31 6.69 13.03 -19.47
N VAL A 32 6.22 12.94 -18.23
CA VAL A 32 6.23 14.06 -17.28
C VAL A 32 7.66 14.53 -17.01
N LEU A 33 8.58 13.60 -16.74
CA LEU A 33 9.93 13.90 -16.25
C LEU A 33 10.94 14.22 -17.36
N GLU A 34 10.75 13.70 -18.57
CA GLU A 34 11.66 13.92 -19.71
C GLU A 34 11.09 14.95 -20.70
N ASP A 35 9.87 14.71 -21.18
CA ASP A 35 9.30 15.50 -22.28
C ASP A 35 8.66 16.81 -21.79
N CYS A 36 8.10 16.80 -20.58
CA CYS A 36 7.32 17.92 -20.05
C CYS A 36 8.03 18.71 -18.95
N GLN A 37 9.29 18.40 -18.62
CA GLN A 37 10.00 19.07 -17.53
C GLN A 37 10.07 20.60 -17.68
N ASN A 38 10.09 21.13 -18.91
CA ASN A 38 10.10 22.56 -19.18
C ASN A 38 8.82 23.29 -18.74
N ALA A 39 7.74 22.57 -18.44
CA ALA A 39 6.52 23.11 -17.86
C ALA A 39 6.68 23.47 -16.36
N PHE A 40 7.72 22.97 -15.69
CA PHE A 40 7.93 23.17 -14.27
C PHE A 40 8.86 24.36 -13.97
N PRO A 41 8.69 25.03 -12.81
CA PRO A 41 9.63 26.06 -12.34
C PRO A 41 11.07 25.52 -12.21
N PRO A 42 12.10 26.38 -12.31
CA PRO A 42 13.50 25.96 -12.17
C PRO A 42 13.78 25.08 -10.94
N ALA A 43 13.21 25.43 -9.78
CA ALA A 43 13.39 24.70 -8.52
C ALA A 43 12.82 23.26 -8.54
N GLU A 44 11.87 22.97 -9.43
CA GLU A 44 11.27 21.64 -9.58
C GLU A 44 11.90 20.85 -10.73
N ARG A 45 12.34 21.56 -11.78
CA ARG A 45 13.06 20.93 -12.90
C ARG A 45 14.31 20.17 -12.45
N VAL A 46 15.06 20.74 -11.50
CA VAL A 46 16.23 20.08 -10.93
C VAL A 46 15.90 18.77 -10.21
N LEU A 47 14.64 18.55 -9.80
CA LEU A 47 14.19 17.30 -9.19
C LEU A 47 13.83 16.23 -10.23
N CYS A 48 13.61 16.60 -11.50
CA CYS A 48 13.15 15.68 -12.53
C CYS A 48 14.23 14.64 -12.90
N GLU A 49 15.50 15.07 -12.99
CA GLU A 49 16.63 14.18 -13.29
C GLU A 49 16.78 13.05 -12.26
N PRO A 50 16.94 13.30 -10.94
CA PRO A 50 17.05 12.21 -9.97
C PRO A 50 15.77 11.36 -9.89
N LEU A 51 14.60 11.98 -10.10
CA LEU A 51 13.31 11.30 -10.07
C LEU A 51 13.08 10.38 -11.28
N SER A 52 13.74 10.63 -12.43
CA SER A 52 13.68 9.76 -13.62
C SER A 52 14.04 8.29 -13.32
N GLN A 53 14.84 8.06 -12.28
CA GLN A 53 15.21 6.71 -11.85
C GLN A 53 14.01 5.88 -11.37
N ILE A 54 12.86 6.49 -11.10
CA ILE A 54 11.63 5.81 -10.64
C ILE A 54 11.17 4.73 -11.63
N TYR A 55 11.32 4.93 -12.94
CA TYR A 55 10.94 3.95 -13.96
C TYR A 55 12.11 3.13 -14.49
N SER A 56 13.29 3.22 -13.87
CA SER A 56 14.47 2.43 -14.28
C SER A 56 14.25 0.93 -14.04
N GLU A 57 14.95 0.11 -14.83
CA GLU A 57 15.00 -1.35 -14.61
C GLU A 57 15.59 -1.70 -13.23
N ALA A 58 16.58 -0.94 -12.76
CA ALA A 58 17.17 -1.15 -11.44
C ALA A 58 16.13 -0.94 -10.33
N THR A 59 15.38 0.16 -10.37
CA THR A 59 14.30 0.45 -9.41
C THR A 59 13.20 -0.61 -9.48
N ARG A 60 12.85 -1.11 -10.68
CA ARG A 60 11.89 -2.22 -10.83
C ARG A 60 12.30 -3.47 -10.06
N ARG A 61 13.58 -3.84 -10.12
CA ARG A 61 14.11 -4.99 -9.38
C ARG A 61 14.10 -4.75 -7.87
N GLN A 62 14.41 -3.52 -7.44
CA GLN A 62 14.31 -3.14 -6.03
C GLN A 62 12.89 -3.30 -5.51
N VAL A 63 11.90 -2.77 -6.24
CA VAL A 63 10.47 -2.92 -5.91
C VAL A 63 10.09 -4.39 -5.81
N ALA A 64 10.42 -5.20 -6.83
CA ALA A 64 10.10 -6.62 -6.84
C ALA A 64 10.71 -7.37 -5.65
N SER A 65 11.96 -7.06 -5.28
CA SER A 65 12.63 -7.72 -4.14
C SER A 65 12.05 -7.38 -2.77
N CYS A 66 11.23 -6.33 -2.67
CA CYS A 66 10.58 -5.95 -1.42
C CYS A 66 9.20 -6.60 -1.24
N ILE A 67 8.61 -7.16 -2.29
CA ILE A 67 7.30 -7.82 -2.25
C ILE A 67 7.42 -9.16 -1.50
N PRO A 68 6.71 -9.35 -0.37
CA PRO A 68 6.73 -10.61 0.35
C PRO A 68 6.10 -11.73 -0.47
N ASP A 69 6.60 -12.94 -0.25
CA ASP A 69 5.99 -14.14 -0.79
C ASP A 69 4.62 -14.40 -0.12
N GLY A 70 3.66 -14.85 -0.92
CA GLY A 70 2.34 -15.20 -0.44
C GLY A 70 1.28 -15.20 -1.54
N PRO A 71 0.06 -15.68 -1.22
CA PRO A 71 -1.05 -15.63 -2.15
C PRO A 71 -1.45 -14.18 -2.42
N LEU A 72 -1.66 -13.86 -3.70
CA LEU A 72 -2.22 -12.57 -4.10
C LEU A 72 -3.74 -12.60 -3.89
N VAL A 73 -4.29 -11.47 -3.42
CA VAL A 73 -5.73 -11.27 -3.24
C VAL A 73 -6.17 -10.01 -3.97
N PHE A 74 -7.48 -9.82 -4.12
CA PHE A 74 -8.01 -8.58 -4.68
C PHE A 74 -7.85 -7.45 -3.65
N CYS A 75 -6.90 -6.55 -3.90
CA CYS A 75 -6.58 -5.41 -3.04
C CYS A 75 -7.14 -4.12 -3.62
N HIS A 76 -7.40 -3.15 -2.75
CA HIS A 76 -7.82 -1.81 -3.14
C HIS A 76 -6.66 -1.07 -3.81
N ASN A 77 -5.45 -1.26 -3.25
CA ASN A 77 -4.18 -0.64 -3.58
C ASN A 77 -4.11 0.87 -3.36
N ASP A 78 -5.22 1.52 -2.99
CA ASP A 78 -5.24 2.93 -2.59
C ASP A 78 -6.15 3.19 -1.36
N THR A 79 -5.80 2.59 -0.23
CA THR A 79 -6.50 2.77 1.06
C THR A 79 -6.23 4.13 1.75
N TYR A 80 -5.96 5.18 0.97
CA TYR A 80 -5.91 6.56 1.44
C TYR A 80 -7.20 6.93 2.19
N HIS A 81 -7.11 7.72 3.26
CA HIS A 81 -8.26 8.05 4.11
C HIS A 81 -9.40 8.75 3.35
N GLY A 82 -9.11 9.48 2.27
CA GLY A 82 -10.14 10.07 1.41
C GLY A 82 -10.97 9.03 0.64
N ASN A 83 -10.45 7.81 0.47
CA ASN A 83 -11.12 6.68 -0.17
C ASN A 83 -11.88 5.80 0.84
N ILE A 84 -11.89 6.18 2.12
CA ILE A 84 -12.56 5.43 3.19
C ILE A 84 -13.65 6.31 3.80
N MET A 85 -14.91 6.01 3.48
CA MET A 85 -16.06 6.76 3.95
C MET A 85 -16.81 6.00 5.04
N ARG A 86 -17.01 6.64 6.20
CA ARG A 86 -17.92 6.15 7.24
C ARG A 86 -19.32 6.71 7.02
N GLN A 87 -20.30 5.84 6.82
CA GLN A 87 -21.71 6.17 6.69
C GLN A 87 -22.33 6.51 8.05
N SER A 88 -23.52 7.13 8.04
CA SER A 88 -24.25 7.53 9.26
C SER A 88 -24.63 6.34 10.15
N ASP A 89 -24.88 5.18 9.55
CA ASP A 89 -25.14 3.92 10.24
C ASP A 89 -23.87 3.27 10.82
N GLY A 90 -22.68 3.83 10.56
CA GLY A 90 -21.39 3.30 11.00
C GLY A 90 -20.75 2.33 10.02
N ALA A 91 -21.36 2.03 8.87
CA ALA A 91 -20.74 1.22 7.83
C ALA A 91 -19.56 1.93 7.18
N ILE A 92 -18.54 1.16 6.80
CA ILE A 92 -17.39 1.67 6.04
C ILE A 92 -17.56 1.31 4.56
N ARG A 93 -17.42 2.30 3.68
CA ARG A 93 -17.41 2.15 2.23
C ARG A 93 -16.03 2.54 1.70
N LEU A 94 -15.51 1.72 0.79
CA LEU A 94 -14.33 2.03 0.01
C LEU A 94 -14.76 2.69 -1.30
N LEU A 95 -13.99 3.68 -1.75
CA LEU A 95 -14.22 4.48 -2.95
C LEU A 95 -12.96 4.45 -3.82
N ASP A 96 -13.11 4.79 -5.09
CA ASP A 96 -12.00 4.96 -6.04
C ASP A 96 -11.12 3.70 -6.23
N PHE A 97 -11.64 2.77 -7.02
CA PHE A 97 -11.02 1.45 -7.26
C PHE A 97 -10.05 1.47 -8.46
N GLU A 98 -9.51 2.62 -8.86
CA GLU A 98 -8.71 2.73 -10.09
C GLU A 98 -7.41 1.91 -10.07
N PHE A 99 -6.88 1.66 -8.87
CA PHE A 99 -5.69 0.85 -8.62
C PHE A 99 -6.01 -0.59 -8.25
N SER A 100 -7.29 -0.95 -8.09
CA SER A 100 -7.66 -2.25 -7.52
C SER A 100 -7.36 -3.41 -8.46
N CYS A 101 -6.56 -4.36 -8.00
CA CYS A 101 -6.17 -5.57 -8.72
C CYS A 101 -5.56 -6.60 -7.76
N LEU A 102 -4.95 -7.66 -8.29
CA LEU A 102 -4.22 -8.63 -7.49
C LEU A 102 -2.94 -8.02 -6.88
N ASN A 103 -2.80 -8.14 -5.57
CA ASN A 103 -1.59 -7.73 -4.83
C ASN A 103 -1.46 -8.53 -3.52
N HIS A 104 -0.34 -8.37 -2.82
CA HIS A 104 -0.18 -8.91 -1.47
C HIS A 104 -1.10 -8.14 -0.48
N PRO A 105 -1.85 -8.81 0.40
CA PRO A 105 -2.84 -8.17 1.29
C PRO A 105 -2.21 -7.13 2.23
N ALA A 106 -0.97 -7.34 2.63
CA ALA A 106 -0.24 -6.42 3.49
C ALA A 106 -0.05 -5.02 2.87
N PHE A 107 -0.17 -4.90 1.55
CA PHE A 107 -0.08 -3.59 0.89
C PHE A 107 -1.26 -2.68 1.23
N ASP A 108 -2.49 -3.19 1.33
CA ASP A 108 -3.64 -2.37 1.72
C ASP A 108 -3.53 -1.87 3.17
N PHE A 109 -2.88 -2.64 4.05
CA PHE A 109 -2.56 -2.20 5.41
C PHE A 109 -1.48 -1.11 5.37
N ALA A 110 -0.37 -1.37 4.68
CA ALA A 110 0.74 -0.41 4.57
C ALA A 110 0.29 0.93 3.97
N ASN A 111 -0.56 0.88 2.96
CA ASN A 111 -1.00 2.06 2.24
C ASN A 111 -1.91 2.97 3.07
N LEU A 112 -2.69 2.42 4.01
CA LEU A 112 -3.50 3.17 4.98
C LEU A 112 -2.63 4.08 5.84
N PHE A 113 -1.47 3.55 6.20
CA PHE A 113 -0.49 4.14 7.08
C PHE A 113 0.43 5.13 6.35
N ALA A 114 0.81 4.83 5.10
CA ALA A 114 1.78 5.62 4.35
C ALA A 114 1.38 7.07 4.04
N GLU A 115 0.09 7.42 4.08
CA GLU A 115 -0.39 8.80 3.85
C GLU A 115 -0.43 9.66 5.12
N THR A 116 -0.30 9.09 6.32
CA THR A 116 -0.41 9.86 7.57
C THR A 116 0.84 10.70 7.88
N VAL A 117 1.77 10.81 6.94
CA VAL A 117 3.11 11.36 7.16
C VAL A 117 3.32 12.73 6.50
N MET A 118 2.37 13.18 5.68
CA MET A 118 2.46 14.48 5.03
C MET A 118 2.12 15.58 6.03
N ILE A 119 3.06 16.50 6.23
CA ILE A 119 2.89 17.69 7.08
C ILE A 119 2.69 18.88 6.16
N HIS A 120 1.56 19.56 6.31
CA HIS A 120 1.19 20.75 5.52
C HIS A 120 1.41 22.05 6.29
N GLY A 121 1.28 23.19 5.60
CA GLY A 121 1.28 24.52 6.20
C GLY A 121 2.66 25.06 6.55
N LEU A 122 3.71 24.56 5.89
CA LEU A 122 5.06 25.09 6.07
C LEU A 122 5.20 26.46 5.38
N ALA A 123 6.01 27.34 5.98
CA ALA A 123 6.22 28.70 5.47
C ALA A 123 6.87 28.71 4.08
N ASP A 124 7.90 27.88 3.89
CA ASP A 124 8.67 27.85 2.66
C ASP A 124 8.10 26.84 1.65
N PRO A 125 8.22 27.09 0.33
CA PRO A 125 7.92 26.11 -0.70
C PRO A 125 8.63 24.76 -0.44
N PRO A 126 7.98 23.61 -0.68
CA PRO A 126 6.68 23.44 -1.33
C PRO A 126 5.46 23.54 -0.38
N HIS A 127 5.64 24.15 0.81
CA HIS A 127 4.62 24.29 1.87
C HIS A 127 4.19 22.97 2.54
N PHE A 128 4.90 21.89 2.25
CA PHE A 128 4.74 20.60 2.90
C PHE A 128 6.06 19.82 2.99
N ARG A 129 6.09 18.81 3.85
CA ARG A 129 7.13 17.77 3.86
C ARG A 129 6.55 16.40 4.15
N ILE A 130 7.19 15.35 3.65
CA ILE A 130 6.86 13.95 3.93
C ILE A 130 7.74 13.48 5.09
N ASP A 131 7.15 13.27 6.27
CA ASP A 131 7.84 12.81 7.47
C ASP A 131 7.92 11.27 7.55
N LYS A 132 8.50 10.74 8.62
CA LYS A 132 8.40 9.31 8.94
C LYS A 132 7.01 8.97 9.48
N PRO A 133 6.52 7.75 9.18
CA PRO A 133 5.50 7.08 9.97
C PRO A 133 5.63 7.34 11.47
N ARG A 134 4.54 7.74 12.11
CA ARG A 134 4.45 7.81 13.58
C ARG A 134 3.92 6.52 14.21
N PHE A 135 3.54 5.57 13.38
CA PHE A 135 3.02 4.26 13.75
C PHE A 135 4.14 3.22 13.66
N GLY A 136 4.06 2.21 14.50
CA GLY A 136 4.94 1.05 14.51
C GLY A 136 4.15 -0.25 14.56
N ASP A 137 4.82 -1.30 15.01
CA ASP A 137 4.24 -2.64 15.03
C ASP A 137 2.98 -2.71 15.91
N SER A 138 2.86 -1.90 16.98
CA SER A 138 1.65 -1.85 17.82
C SER A 138 0.40 -1.43 17.04
N GLU A 139 0.46 -0.33 16.29
CA GLU A 139 -0.72 0.15 15.54
C GLU A 139 -1.03 -0.77 14.36
N ILE A 140 0.01 -1.32 13.71
CA ILE A 140 -0.15 -2.29 12.63
C ILE A 140 -0.83 -3.56 13.17
N SER A 141 -0.37 -4.08 14.31
CA SER A 141 -0.94 -5.27 14.95
C SER A 141 -2.42 -5.07 15.27
N VAL A 142 -2.85 -3.91 15.76
CA VAL A 142 -4.30 -3.65 16.01
C VAL A 142 -5.13 -3.82 14.73
N LEU A 143 -4.64 -3.32 13.59
CA LEU A 143 -5.34 -3.44 12.32
C LEU A 143 -5.35 -4.88 11.79
N VAL A 144 -4.20 -5.56 11.84
CA VAL A 144 -4.05 -6.92 11.35
C VAL A 144 -4.82 -7.91 12.22
N ASP A 145 -4.78 -7.73 13.54
CA ASP A 145 -5.53 -8.56 14.49
C ASP A 145 -7.04 -8.45 14.25
N ALA A 146 -7.57 -7.23 14.12
CA ALA A 146 -8.96 -6.99 13.76
C ALA A 146 -9.33 -7.57 12.37
N TYR A 147 -8.38 -7.63 11.44
CA TYR A 147 -8.56 -8.28 10.14
C TYR A 147 -8.65 -9.81 10.27
N LEU A 148 -7.77 -10.42 11.07
CA LEU A 148 -7.75 -11.88 11.30
C LEU A 148 -8.95 -12.35 12.13
N ASP A 149 -9.47 -11.53 13.03
CA ASP A 149 -10.73 -11.81 13.74
C ASP A 149 -11.94 -11.95 12.81
N GLN A 150 -11.91 -11.30 11.64
CA GLN A 150 -12.96 -11.48 10.65
C GLN A 150 -12.82 -12.81 9.89
N ALA A 151 -11.64 -13.44 9.92
CA ALA A 151 -11.39 -14.74 9.31
C ALA A 151 -11.99 -15.89 10.12
N THR A 152 -11.94 -15.79 11.45
CA THR A 152 -12.42 -16.80 12.39
C THR A 152 -13.94 -16.86 12.55
N PHE A 153 -14.70 -15.88 12.01
CA PHE A 153 -16.12 -15.73 12.32
C PHE A 153 -17.11 -16.45 11.37
N ARG A 154 -16.64 -17.29 10.43
CA ARG A 154 -17.54 -18.15 9.63
C ARG A 154 -17.85 -19.48 10.33
N GLY A 155 -18.38 -19.45 11.57
CA GLY A 155 -18.82 -20.70 12.21
C GLY A 155 -19.44 -20.62 13.61
N ARG A 156 -19.25 -19.53 14.38
CA ARG A 156 -19.87 -19.40 15.72
C ARG A 156 -21.16 -18.57 15.66
N ARG A 157 -22.23 -19.07 16.29
CA ARG A 157 -23.40 -18.25 16.64
C ARG A 157 -22.91 -17.11 17.56
N ALA A 158 -23.17 -15.88 17.16
CA ALA A 158 -22.80 -14.68 17.90
C ALA A 158 -23.30 -14.73 19.36
N THR A 159 -22.45 -14.34 20.29
CA THR A 159 -22.81 -14.15 21.71
C THR A 159 -23.07 -12.67 22.02
N GLU A 160 -23.75 -12.37 23.13
CA GLU A 160 -24.05 -10.99 23.56
C GLU A 160 -22.79 -10.14 23.81
N ALA A 161 -21.65 -10.75 24.15
CA ALA A 161 -20.37 -10.07 24.31
C ALA A 161 -19.81 -9.53 22.96
N ASP A 162 -20.02 -10.27 21.86
CA ASP A 162 -19.59 -9.91 20.51
C ASP A 162 -20.38 -8.73 19.92
N SER A 163 -21.47 -8.32 20.58
CA SER A 163 -22.35 -7.25 20.11
C SER A 163 -21.86 -5.86 20.50
N LYS A 164 -20.96 -5.76 21.50
CA LYS A 164 -20.40 -4.47 21.96
C LYS A 164 -19.25 -3.94 21.11
N HIS A 165 -18.59 -4.80 20.32
CA HIS A 165 -17.46 -4.45 19.44
C HIS A 165 -17.79 -4.61 17.94
N ARG A 166 -19.06 -4.85 17.61
CA ARG A 166 -19.52 -5.11 16.25
C ARG A 166 -19.72 -3.82 15.47
N PHE A 167 -18.95 -3.63 14.41
CA PHE A 167 -19.35 -2.71 13.34
C PHE A 167 -20.60 -3.26 12.64
N PRO A 168 -21.61 -2.43 12.32
CA PRO A 168 -22.88 -2.89 11.80
C PRO A 168 -22.70 -3.72 10.52
N VAL A 169 -23.29 -4.91 10.53
CA VAL A 169 -23.26 -5.85 9.41
C VAL A 169 -24.21 -5.34 8.33
N LEU A 170 -23.66 -4.92 7.20
CA LEU A 170 -24.44 -4.85 5.96
C LEU A 170 -24.75 -6.28 5.50
N GLU A 171 -26.04 -6.62 5.46
CA GLU A 171 -26.53 -7.79 4.76
C GLU A 171 -26.11 -7.67 3.28
N SER A 172 -25.22 -8.55 2.85
CA SER A 172 -24.90 -8.74 1.43
C SER A 172 -25.64 -9.98 0.95
N ARG A 173 -26.18 -9.90 -0.27
CA ARG A 173 -26.87 -11.00 -0.96
C ARG A 173 -26.05 -12.30 -0.93
N PRO A 174 -26.71 -13.47 -0.91
CA PRO A 174 -25.99 -14.74 -0.88
C PRO A 174 -25.13 -14.90 -2.13
N THR A 175 -23.82 -15.04 -1.95
CA THR A 175 -22.90 -15.53 -2.98
C THR A 175 -23.01 -17.05 -3.05
N GLU A 176 -23.12 -17.59 -4.26
CA GLU A 176 -23.23 -19.04 -4.51
C GLU A 176 -22.08 -19.85 -3.89
N PRO A 177 -22.35 -21.08 -3.42
CA PRO A 177 -21.34 -21.95 -2.82
C PRO A 177 -20.61 -22.74 -3.92
N GLY A 178 -19.33 -22.44 -4.21
CA GLY A 178 -18.62 -23.27 -5.19
C GLY A 178 -17.19 -22.92 -5.58
N GLY A 179 -16.47 -22.07 -4.86
CA GLY A 179 -15.03 -21.86 -5.09
C GLY A 179 -14.22 -22.20 -3.85
N PRO A 180 -12.98 -22.71 -3.97
CA PRO A 180 -12.08 -22.84 -2.84
C PRO A 180 -11.72 -21.42 -2.41
N GLY A 181 -12.53 -20.86 -1.51
CA GLY A 181 -12.16 -19.69 -0.75
C GLY A 181 -10.89 -20.02 0.00
N VAL A 182 -10.00 -19.05 0.13
CA VAL A 182 -8.90 -19.12 1.09
C VAL A 182 -9.56 -19.00 2.47
N ASN A 183 -10.17 -20.09 2.91
CA ASN A 183 -10.76 -20.25 4.22
C ASN A 183 -9.59 -20.32 5.20
N ASN A 184 -9.11 -19.16 5.65
CA ASN A 184 -8.21 -19.07 6.79
C ASN A 184 -9.05 -19.25 8.06
N GLU A 185 -9.67 -20.41 8.21
CA GLU A 185 -10.06 -20.87 9.54
C GLU A 185 -8.77 -21.33 10.22
N PHE A 186 -8.44 -20.70 11.34
CA PHE A 186 -7.29 -21.10 12.14
C PHE A 186 -7.73 -22.24 13.04
N ASP A 187 -7.19 -23.43 12.81
CA ASP A 187 -7.42 -24.60 13.64
C ASP A 187 -6.69 -24.47 14.99
N ASP A 188 -5.57 -23.75 15.02
CA ASP A 188 -4.71 -23.53 16.19
C ASP A 188 -4.49 -22.02 16.47
N PRO A 189 -4.67 -21.55 17.73
CA PRO A 189 -4.24 -20.21 18.15
C PRO A 189 -2.79 -19.86 17.82
N GLU A 190 -1.86 -20.83 17.85
CA GLU A 190 -0.45 -20.60 17.51
C GLU A 190 -0.27 -20.25 16.03
N ASP A 191 -1.01 -20.91 15.13
CA ASP A 191 -1.00 -20.61 13.69
C ASP A 191 -1.55 -19.20 13.40
N ARG A 192 -2.59 -18.78 14.13
CA ARG A 192 -3.13 -17.41 14.02
C ARG A 192 -2.09 -16.38 14.45
N GLU A 193 -1.41 -16.61 15.57
CA GLU A 193 -0.38 -15.70 16.08
C GLU A 193 0.81 -15.61 15.12
N ALA A 194 1.23 -16.74 14.53
CA ALA A 194 2.25 -16.76 13.51
C ALA A 194 1.86 -15.94 12.27
N GLU A 195 0.60 -16.06 11.81
CA GLU A 195 0.08 -15.27 10.68
C GLU A 195 -0.03 -13.78 11.03
N LEU A 196 -0.43 -13.42 12.25
CA LEU A 196 -0.42 -12.04 12.74
C LEU A 196 1.00 -11.46 12.66
N CYS A 197 1.99 -12.16 13.25
CA CYS A 197 3.39 -11.75 13.23
C CYS A 197 3.93 -11.60 11.79
N LYS A 198 3.58 -12.54 10.90
CA LYS A 198 3.95 -12.49 9.49
C LYS A 198 3.35 -11.26 8.80
N LEU A 199 2.05 -11.04 8.90
CA LEU A 199 1.36 -9.92 8.25
C LEU A 199 1.82 -8.56 8.79
N VAL A 200 2.13 -8.44 10.08
CA VAL A 200 2.72 -7.22 10.65
C VAL A 200 4.10 -6.94 10.03
N SER A 201 4.96 -7.96 9.98
CA SER A 201 6.29 -7.85 9.35
C SER A 201 6.20 -7.50 7.86
N ASP A 202 5.30 -8.15 7.13
CA ASP A 202 5.07 -7.91 5.71
C ASP A 202 4.48 -6.51 5.47
N THR A 203 3.58 -6.03 6.33
CA THR A 203 3.02 -4.67 6.26
C THR A 203 4.12 -3.63 6.44
N ARG A 204 5.01 -3.83 7.42
CA ARG A 204 6.16 -2.95 7.65
C ARG A 204 7.07 -2.88 6.42
N LYS A 205 7.34 -4.02 5.78
CA LYS A 205 8.10 -4.05 4.51
C LYS A 205 7.36 -3.32 3.39
N MET A 206 6.04 -3.47 3.30
CA MET A 206 5.22 -2.84 2.26
C MET A 206 5.07 -1.32 2.38
N LEU A 207 5.37 -0.71 3.53
CA LEU A 207 5.34 0.75 3.70
C LEU A 207 6.25 1.48 2.71
N LEU A 208 7.45 0.95 2.45
CA LEU A 208 8.37 1.55 1.48
C LEU A 208 7.81 1.49 0.05
N LEU A 209 7.01 0.46 -0.27
CA LEU A 209 6.36 0.35 -1.57
C LEU A 209 5.15 1.28 -1.70
N SER A 210 4.52 1.69 -0.61
CA SER A 210 3.52 2.76 -0.66
C SER A 210 4.17 4.10 -1.02
N ASP A 211 5.32 4.44 -0.44
CA ASP A 211 6.09 5.63 -0.84
C ASP A 211 6.43 5.59 -2.34
N TYR A 212 6.80 4.41 -2.85
CA TYR A 212 7.04 4.21 -4.29
C TYR A 212 5.78 4.40 -5.15
N MET A 213 4.66 3.79 -4.76
CA MET A 213 3.39 3.88 -5.46
C MET A 213 2.92 5.33 -5.58
N TYR A 214 2.89 6.05 -4.47
CA TYR A 214 2.47 7.45 -4.45
C TYR A 214 3.40 8.36 -5.25
N ALA A 215 4.71 8.11 -5.24
CA ALA A 215 5.64 8.84 -6.09
C ALA A 215 5.28 8.68 -7.58
N MET A 216 4.95 7.45 -8.01
CA MET A 216 4.58 7.18 -9.39
C MET A 216 3.21 7.74 -9.77
N ALA A 217 2.22 7.59 -8.88
CA ALA A 217 0.85 8.08 -9.07
C ALA A 217 0.76 9.62 -9.11
N ALA A 218 1.66 10.33 -8.40
CA ALA A 218 1.70 11.79 -8.37
C ALA A 218 2.19 12.44 -9.66
N LEU A 219 3.01 11.75 -10.47
CA LEU A 219 3.66 12.36 -11.63
C LEU A 219 2.68 12.86 -12.70
N PRO A 220 1.66 12.09 -13.13
CA PRO A 220 0.66 12.60 -14.07
C PRO A 220 -0.07 13.85 -13.55
N LEU A 221 -0.30 13.94 -12.24
CA LEU A 221 -0.98 15.06 -11.59
C LEU A 221 -0.12 16.35 -11.56
N ALA A 222 1.17 16.26 -11.86
CA ALA A 222 2.05 17.43 -11.96
C ALA A 222 1.72 18.33 -13.17
N LEU A 223 1.17 17.75 -14.25
CA LEU A 223 0.80 18.51 -15.45
C LEU A 223 -0.63 19.07 -15.35
N GLU A 224 -1.54 18.30 -14.77
CA GLU A 224 -2.96 18.65 -14.60
C GLU A 224 -3.35 18.52 -13.12
N PRO A 225 -2.95 19.47 -12.26
CA PRO A 225 -3.14 19.35 -10.83
C PRO A 225 -4.62 19.50 -10.44
N VAL A 226 -5.16 18.46 -9.80
CA VAL A 226 -6.50 18.47 -9.20
C VAL A 226 -6.48 19.13 -7.80
N GLN A 227 -5.32 19.12 -7.15
CA GLN A 227 -5.10 19.63 -5.80
C GLN A 227 -4.10 20.78 -5.79
N LYS A 228 -4.14 21.62 -4.75
CA LYS A 228 -3.25 22.79 -4.58
C LYS A 228 -1.82 22.45 -4.12
N ILE A 229 -1.39 21.20 -4.26
CA ILE A 229 -0.03 20.78 -3.89
C ILE A 229 0.88 20.73 -5.12
N ARG A 230 2.19 20.84 -4.90
CA ARG A 230 3.20 20.70 -5.96
C ARG A 230 3.62 19.23 -6.05
N PHE A 231 3.21 18.55 -7.12
CA PHE A 231 3.39 17.10 -7.25
C PHE A 231 4.84 16.66 -7.57
N ILE A 232 5.65 17.48 -8.24
CA ILE A 232 7.07 17.14 -8.49
C ILE A 232 7.87 17.05 -7.17
N PRO A 233 7.82 18.06 -6.26
CA PRO A 233 8.42 17.93 -4.94
C PRO A 233 7.85 16.77 -4.12
N TYR A 234 6.54 16.49 -4.23
CA TYR A 234 5.89 15.40 -3.51
C TYR A 234 6.45 14.05 -3.97
N ALA A 235 6.44 13.80 -5.27
CA ALA A 235 6.96 12.58 -5.87
C ALA A 235 8.46 12.40 -5.57
N SER A 236 9.24 13.49 -5.61
CA SER A 236 10.66 13.47 -5.26
C SER A 236 10.90 13.06 -3.80
N GLN A 237 10.15 13.62 -2.85
CA GLN A 237 10.30 13.27 -1.42
C GLN A 237 9.87 11.83 -1.15
N ARG A 238 8.75 11.39 -1.73
CA ARG A 238 8.25 10.01 -1.66
C ARG A 238 9.26 9.01 -2.24
N PHE A 239 9.79 9.28 -3.43
CA PHE A 239 10.77 8.41 -4.07
C PHE A 239 12.10 8.36 -3.29
N ALA A 240 12.57 9.48 -2.75
CA ALA A 240 13.76 9.51 -1.90
C ALA A 240 13.59 8.62 -0.66
N ARG A 241 12.41 8.62 -0.02
CA ARG A 241 12.09 7.75 1.11
C ARG A 241 12.10 6.27 0.72
N PHE A 242 11.53 5.91 -0.43
CA PHE A 242 11.64 4.55 -0.97
C PHE A 242 13.11 4.15 -1.11
N LYS A 243 13.96 4.99 -1.71
CA LYS A 243 15.39 4.70 -1.91
C LYS A 243 16.13 4.51 -0.58
N SER A 244 15.92 5.39 0.40
CA SER A 244 16.54 5.27 1.72
C SER A 244 16.05 4.02 2.47
N GLY A 245 14.74 3.78 2.48
CA GLY A 245 14.17 2.58 3.10
C GLY A 245 14.66 1.29 2.45
N TYR A 246 14.82 1.27 1.13
CA TYR A 246 15.42 0.14 0.41
C TYR A 246 16.89 -0.07 0.80
N GLN A 247 17.68 0.99 0.95
CA GLN A 247 19.09 0.88 1.37
C GLN A 247 19.23 0.27 2.77
N GLU A 248 18.39 0.69 3.71
CA GLU A 248 18.31 0.12 5.06
C GLU A 248 17.88 -1.36 5.02
N TYR A 249 16.87 -1.68 4.21
CA TYR A 249 16.41 -3.06 3.98
C TYR A 249 17.53 -3.94 3.40
N ALA A 250 18.19 -3.49 2.33
CA ALA A 250 19.26 -4.25 1.67
C ALA A 250 20.46 -4.48 2.61
N SER A 251 20.80 -3.49 3.45
CA SER A 251 21.91 -3.59 4.40
C SER A 251 21.64 -4.59 5.52
N SER A 252 20.38 -4.74 5.95
CA SER A 252 19.96 -5.70 6.97
C SER A 252 19.77 -7.13 6.43
N HIS A 253 19.69 -7.30 5.11
CA HIS A 253 19.45 -8.58 4.44
C HIS A 253 20.62 -9.04 3.54
N GLN A 254 21.80 -8.39 3.64
CA GLN A 254 23.00 -8.95 3.03
C GLN A 254 23.36 -10.28 3.72
N PRO A 255 23.61 -11.36 2.97
CA PRO A 255 24.23 -12.54 3.56
C PRO A 255 25.57 -12.12 4.16
N LEU A 256 25.86 -12.55 5.39
CA LEU A 256 27.16 -12.40 6.04
C LEU A 256 28.24 -13.14 5.22
N LEU A 257 28.68 -12.57 4.10
CA LEU A 257 29.79 -13.07 3.27
C LEU A 257 31.14 -12.62 3.84
N ALA A 258 31.29 -12.61 5.16
CA ALA A 258 32.51 -12.18 5.84
C ALA A 258 32.88 -13.16 6.96
N CYS A 259 33.13 -14.43 6.61
CA CYS A 259 33.82 -15.37 7.50
C CYS A 259 34.28 -16.66 6.79
N TRP A 260 34.83 -16.58 5.57
CA TRP A 260 35.53 -17.71 4.95
C TRP A 260 36.83 -17.27 4.27
N HIS A 261 37.72 -16.63 5.05
CA HIS A 261 39.15 -16.62 4.79
C HIS A 261 39.89 -16.40 6.13
N ARG A 262 40.21 -17.50 6.80
CA ARG A 262 41.37 -17.64 7.69
C ARG A 262 42.00 -18.99 7.45
#